data_AF-A0A0F8XEJ2-F1
#
_entry.id   AF-A0A0F8XEJ2-F1
#
_cell.length_a   1.000
_cell.length_b   1.000
_cell.length_c   1.000
_cell.angle_alpha   90.00
_cell.angle_beta   90.00
_cell.angle_gamma   90.00
#
_symmetry.space_group_name_H-M   'P 1'
#
loop_
_entity.id
_entity.type
_entity.pdbx_description
1 polymer ?
#
loop_
_entity_poly.entity_id
_entity_poly.type
_entity_poly.pdbx_seq_one_letter_code
_entity_poly.pdbx_strand_id
1 'polypeptide(L)'
;LRTFPVSAFNLYKETAERELNDTWENLKQTDFLKEASHDKDQFPELVAARENWESDRRSKSNEFQELSDLHIENMKEKEASLIPSAIEVDWGRPGGGKVFSDRYKSASAQYSDNYAIAAKAMGIEFQDLDEFPNKDAELENQLIALDPYDHVKPDGTPDWDRFNADADAIKEQMTPRNRQAVENKRFNVADPRLEETLRRRAGAIDLLQPYFDAPKYKGLTKAEEEQVDALIVLADEVRGLLSLKGISVSRGKLFEFMLKGGVGDPKIVSTAFVLSKRNISHLVKTTTRRDMVFANPDLVTFYSFVFYDLSEEDQETWLARFSPRSAIGLEAKAPRLEEE
;
A
#
# COMPACT_ATOMS: atom_id res chain seq x y z
N LEU A 1 -9.07 -26.96 42.80
CA LEU A 1 -8.67 -27.75 41.60
C LEU A 1 -8.75 -26.82 40.41
N ARG A 2 -7.61 -26.46 39.80
CA ARG A 2 -7.56 -25.55 38.65
C ARG A 2 -8.00 -26.31 37.39
N THR A 3 -8.77 -25.65 36.52
CA THR A 3 -9.48 -26.25 35.36
C THR A 3 -8.76 -26.05 34.02
N PHE A 4 -7.59 -25.42 34.00
CA PHE A 4 -6.80 -25.17 32.78
C PHE A 4 -5.31 -25.48 33.02
N PRO A 5 -4.58 -26.00 32.01
CA PRO A 5 -3.14 -26.19 32.10
C PRO A 5 -2.42 -24.85 32.30
N VAL A 6 -1.51 -24.78 33.27
CA VAL A 6 -0.69 -23.60 33.56
C VAL A 6 0.56 -23.66 32.68
N SER A 7 0.92 -22.57 32.00
CA SER A 7 2.13 -22.52 31.17
C SER A 7 3.39 -22.83 31.99
N ALA A 8 4.42 -23.43 31.38
CA ALA A 8 5.64 -23.84 32.08
C ALA A 8 6.33 -22.66 32.79
N PHE A 9 6.26 -21.45 32.22
CA PHE A 9 6.76 -20.23 32.85
C PHE A 9 5.91 -19.80 34.05
N ASN A 10 4.58 -19.81 33.94
CA ASN A 10 3.71 -19.47 35.07
C ASN A 10 3.86 -20.48 36.22
N LEU A 11 4.07 -21.76 35.90
CA LEU A 11 4.39 -22.77 36.90
C LEU A 11 5.73 -22.48 37.58
N TYR A 12 6.79 -22.14 36.83
CA TYR A 12 8.08 -21.74 37.37
C TYR A 12 7.97 -20.49 38.26
N LYS A 13 7.24 -19.47 37.81
CA LYS A 13 6.97 -18.25 38.56
C LYS A 13 6.23 -18.52 39.88
N GLU A 14 5.11 -19.23 39.83
CA GLU A 14 4.33 -19.58 41.02
C GLU A 14 5.15 -20.42 42.01
N THR A 15 5.99 -21.33 41.50
CA THR A 15 6.88 -22.14 42.33
C THR A 15 7.96 -21.27 42.98
N ALA A 16 8.56 -20.33 42.24
CA ALA A 16 9.54 -19.40 42.78
C ALA A 16 8.97 -18.51 43.88
N GLU A 17 7.76 -17.96 43.67
CA GLU A 17 7.09 -17.12 44.67
C GLU A 17 6.75 -17.89 45.95
N ARG A 18 6.36 -19.16 45.80
CA ARG A 18 6.02 -20.04 46.93
C ARG A 18 7.25 -20.52 47.71
N GLU A 19 8.27 -21.03 47.02
CA GLU A 19 9.47 -21.61 47.65
C GLU A 19 10.37 -20.53 48.29
N LEU A 20 10.44 -19.35 47.67
CA LEU A 20 11.29 -18.26 48.14
C LEU A 20 10.54 -17.20 48.96
N ASN A 21 9.22 -17.37 49.12
CA ASN A 21 8.33 -16.54 49.93
C ASN A 21 8.48 -15.02 49.65
N ASP A 22 8.54 -14.67 48.37
CA ASP A 22 8.59 -13.29 47.88
C ASP A 22 7.89 -13.20 46.52
N THR A 23 7.59 -12.00 46.04
CA THR A 23 6.95 -11.78 44.75
C THR A 23 7.92 -11.95 43.59
N TRP A 24 7.43 -12.40 42.43
CA TRP A 24 8.25 -12.61 41.24
C TRP A 24 8.99 -11.35 40.80
N GLU A 25 8.35 -10.19 40.93
CA GLU A 25 8.94 -8.90 40.58
C GLU A 25 10.20 -8.59 41.40
N ASN A 26 10.25 -9.03 42.66
CA ASN A 26 11.43 -8.90 43.51
C ASN A 26 12.48 -9.98 43.21
N LEU A 27 12.06 -11.18 42.79
CA LEU A 27 12.93 -12.33 42.61
C LEU A 27 13.62 -12.40 41.23
N LYS A 28 12.95 -11.97 40.14
CA LYS A 28 13.28 -12.30 38.74
C LYS A 28 14.68 -11.90 38.23
N GLN A 29 15.39 -11.05 38.96
CA GLN A 29 16.76 -10.61 38.60
C GLN A 29 17.78 -10.80 39.73
N THR A 30 17.40 -11.51 40.80
CA THR A 30 18.27 -11.74 41.96
C THR A 30 19.22 -12.90 41.72
N ASP A 31 20.42 -12.81 42.31
CA ASP A 31 21.35 -13.94 42.32
C ASP A 31 20.85 -15.09 43.22
N PHE A 32 20.04 -14.77 44.23
CA PHE A 32 19.39 -15.76 45.09
C PHE A 32 18.44 -16.69 44.31
N LEU A 33 17.57 -16.15 43.44
CA LEU A 33 16.72 -16.97 42.57
C LEU A 33 17.57 -17.82 41.62
N LYS A 34 18.67 -17.28 41.09
CA LYS A 34 19.58 -18.04 40.22
C LYS A 34 20.21 -19.21 40.96
N GLU A 35 20.68 -19.02 42.19
CA GLU A 35 21.28 -20.07 43.00
C GLU A 35 20.24 -21.12 43.43
N ALA A 36 19.11 -20.69 44.00
CA ALA A 36 18.04 -21.58 44.45
C ALA A 36 17.45 -22.43 43.32
N SER A 37 17.34 -21.87 42.10
CA SER A 37 16.84 -22.59 40.94
C SER A 37 17.83 -23.59 40.31
N HIS A 38 19.02 -23.76 40.90
CA HIS A 38 19.95 -24.87 40.61
C HIS A 38 20.17 -25.82 41.80
N ASP A 39 19.68 -25.47 42.99
CA ASP A 39 19.87 -26.25 44.22
C ASP A 39 18.77 -27.31 44.35
N LYS A 40 19.06 -28.51 43.83
CA LYS A 40 18.14 -29.66 43.89
C LYS A 40 17.95 -30.21 45.31
N ASP A 41 18.88 -29.94 46.20
CA ASP A 41 18.85 -30.48 47.56
C ASP A 41 17.92 -29.65 48.45
N GLN A 42 17.88 -28.33 48.25
CA GLN A 42 17.02 -27.42 49.02
C GLN A 42 15.70 -27.08 48.32
N PHE A 43 15.68 -26.99 46.98
CA PHE A 43 14.51 -26.53 46.22
C PHE A 43 14.17 -27.45 45.02
N PRO A 44 13.91 -28.76 45.25
CA PRO A 44 13.71 -29.73 44.17
C PRO A 44 12.54 -29.39 43.23
N GLU A 45 11.44 -28.84 43.75
CA GLU A 45 10.28 -28.46 42.95
C GLU A 45 10.55 -27.23 42.07
N LEU A 46 11.32 -26.25 42.58
CA LEU A 46 11.74 -25.07 41.81
C LEU A 46 12.66 -25.45 40.66
N VAL A 47 13.62 -26.34 40.90
CA VAL A 47 14.53 -26.83 39.86
C VAL A 47 13.77 -27.61 38.79
N ALA A 48 12.83 -28.49 39.16
CA ALA A 48 12.01 -29.23 38.21
C ALA A 48 11.12 -28.30 37.36
N ALA A 49 10.50 -27.29 37.97
CA ALA A 49 9.71 -26.30 37.25
C ALA A 49 10.56 -25.48 36.27
N ARG A 50 11.79 -25.13 36.67
CA ARG A 50 12.75 -24.45 35.80
C ARG A 50 13.23 -25.34 34.64
N GLU A 51 13.58 -26.59 34.91
CA GLU A 51 14.01 -27.54 33.87
C GLU A 51 12.91 -27.75 32.83
N ASN A 52 11.65 -27.86 33.27
CA ASN A 52 10.48 -27.92 32.37
C ASN A 52 10.31 -26.64 31.55
N TRP A 53 10.45 -25.46 32.15
CA TRP A 53 10.41 -24.18 31.44
C TRP A 53 11.57 -24.02 30.44
N GLU A 54 12.79 -24.39 30.82
CA GLU A 54 13.94 -24.36 29.93
C GLU A 54 13.80 -25.35 28.78
N SER A 55 13.24 -26.53 29.03
CA SER A 55 12.95 -27.53 28.01
C SER A 55 11.89 -27.01 27.02
N ASP A 56 10.79 -26.45 27.52
CA ASP A 56 9.73 -25.80 26.72
C ASP A 56 10.29 -24.62 25.89
N ARG A 57 11.20 -23.83 26.47
CA ARG A 57 11.85 -22.72 25.77
C ARG A 57 12.79 -23.21 24.67
N ARG A 58 13.52 -24.31 24.90
CA ARG A 58 14.44 -24.91 23.91
C ARG A 58 13.69 -25.56 22.76
N SER A 59 12.58 -26.26 23.01
CA SER A 59 11.72 -26.79 21.95
C SER A 59 11.15 -25.65 21.09
N LYS A 60 10.59 -24.63 21.73
CA LYS A 60 10.07 -23.45 21.02
C LYS A 60 11.14 -22.72 20.23
N SER A 61 12.35 -22.56 20.78
CA SER A 61 13.47 -21.93 20.06
C SER A 61 13.90 -22.71 18.81
N ASN A 62 13.79 -24.03 18.80
CA ASN A 62 14.06 -24.84 17.62
C ASN A 62 12.94 -24.69 16.58
N GLU A 63 11.67 -24.68 17.01
CA GLU A 63 10.51 -24.44 16.15
C GLU A 63 10.56 -23.04 15.50
N PHE A 64 11.02 -22.00 16.21
CA PHE A 64 11.24 -20.67 15.64
C PHE A 64 12.38 -20.63 14.63
N GLN A 65 13.45 -21.39 14.87
CA GLN A 65 14.55 -21.49 13.90
C GLN A 65 14.07 -22.19 12.63
N GLU A 66 13.29 -23.28 12.75
CA GLU A 66 12.66 -23.96 11.62
C GLU A 66 11.68 -23.06 10.87
N LEU A 67 10.86 -22.27 11.58
CA LEU A 67 9.95 -21.30 10.96
C LEU A 67 10.72 -20.18 10.24
N SER A 68 11.83 -19.71 10.82
CA SER A 68 12.72 -18.71 10.22
C SER A 68 13.40 -19.24 8.96
N ASP A 69 13.89 -20.48 8.98
CA ASP A 69 14.51 -21.12 7.82
C ASP A 69 13.49 -21.34 6.70
N LEU A 70 12.28 -21.79 7.05
CA LEU A 70 11.15 -21.93 6.13
C LEU A 70 10.67 -20.58 5.57
N HIS A 71 10.71 -19.52 6.37
CA HIS A 71 10.45 -18.15 5.92
C HIS A 71 11.46 -17.70 4.86
N ILE A 72 12.75 -17.98 5.07
CA ILE A 72 13.82 -17.66 4.10
C ILE A 72 13.65 -18.47 2.80
N GLU A 73 13.29 -19.74 2.90
CA GLU A 73 13.05 -20.60 1.75
C GLU A 73 11.83 -20.12 0.94
N ASN A 74 10.70 -19.87 1.60
CA ASN A 74 9.50 -19.34 0.97
C ASN A 74 9.73 -17.97 0.32
N MET A 75 10.59 -17.12 0.90
CA MET A 75 11.00 -15.86 0.26
C MET A 75 11.76 -16.09 -1.04
N LYS A 76 12.69 -17.05 -1.07
CA LYS A 76 13.41 -17.42 -2.30
C LYS A 76 12.48 -17.99 -3.36
N GLU A 77 11.51 -18.82 -2.97
CA GLU A 77 10.51 -19.36 -3.89
C GLU A 77 9.61 -18.28 -4.46
N LYS A 78 9.14 -17.36 -3.61
CA LYS A 78 8.39 -16.17 -4.03
C LYS A 78 9.18 -15.36 -5.04
N GLU A 79 10.44 -15.02 -4.75
CA GLU A 79 11.32 -14.30 -5.67
C GLU A 79 11.48 -15.04 -6.99
N ALA A 80 11.79 -16.34 -6.95
CA ALA A 80 11.95 -17.18 -8.15
C ALA A 80 10.68 -17.21 -9.02
N SER A 81 9.49 -17.20 -8.40
CA SER A 81 8.21 -17.18 -9.11
C SER A 81 7.94 -15.85 -9.85
N LEU A 82 8.51 -14.75 -9.35
CA LEU A 82 8.28 -13.40 -9.86
C LEU A 82 9.27 -13.00 -10.96
N ILE A 83 10.50 -13.56 -10.96
CA ILE A 83 11.56 -13.26 -11.93
C ILE A 83 11.07 -13.38 -13.39
N PRO A 84 10.39 -14.46 -13.82
CA PRO A 84 9.92 -14.56 -15.20
C PRO A 84 8.99 -13.42 -15.59
N SER A 85 8.04 -13.06 -14.71
CA SER A 85 7.12 -11.97 -14.98
C SER A 85 7.74 -10.59 -14.90
N ALA A 86 8.82 -10.41 -14.14
CA ALA A 86 9.60 -9.17 -14.11
C ALA A 86 10.33 -8.95 -15.45
N ILE A 87 10.83 -10.04 -16.06
CA ILE A 87 11.49 -10.00 -17.37
C ILE A 87 10.47 -9.71 -18.49
N GLU A 88 9.24 -10.21 -18.36
CA GLU A 88 8.17 -10.07 -19.37
C GLU A 88 7.46 -8.70 -19.36
N VAL A 89 7.83 -7.77 -18.46
CA VAL A 89 7.19 -6.44 -18.43
C VAL A 89 7.44 -5.69 -19.75
N ASP A 90 6.34 -5.38 -20.45
CA ASP A 90 6.36 -4.61 -21.70
C ASP A 90 6.37 -3.12 -21.37
N TRP A 91 7.55 -2.60 -21.04
CA TRP A 91 7.75 -1.21 -20.65
C TRP A 91 7.32 -0.24 -21.76
N GLY A 92 6.61 0.83 -21.38
CA GLY A 92 6.15 1.82 -22.36
C GLY A 92 4.87 1.42 -23.11
N ARG A 93 4.21 0.35 -22.67
CA ARG A 93 2.88 -0.04 -23.15
C ARG A 93 1.83 0.16 -22.05
N PRO A 94 0.63 0.70 -22.37
CA PRO A 94 -0.46 0.76 -21.42
C PRO A 94 -0.80 -0.64 -20.88
N GLY A 95 -0.66 -0.83 -19.58
CA GLY A 95 -0.90 -2.12 -18.92
C GLY A 95 0.17 -3.20 -19.14
N GLY A 96 1.34 -2.86 -19.70
CA GLY A 96 2.44 -3.82 -19.95
C GLY A 96 3.00 -4.47 -18.67
N GLY A 97 2.81 -3.85 -17.50
CA GLY A 97 3.18 -4.38 -16.19
C GLY A 97 2.04 -5.09 -15.45
N LYS A 98 0.85 -5.23 -16.04
CA LYS A 98 -0.32 -5.81 -15.36
C LYS A 98 -0.09 -7.25 -14.91
N VAL A 99 0.50 -8.08 -15.77
CA VAL A 99 0.78 -9.50 -15.46
C VAL A 99 1.71 -9.62 -14.26
N PHE A 100 2.76 -8.79 -14.21
CA PHE A 100 3.65 -8.73 -13.06
C PHE A 100 2.91 -8.28 -11.79
N SER A 101 2.10 -7.22 -11.86
CA SER A 101 1.30 -6.76 -10.72
C SER A 101 0.34 -7.83 -10.18
N ASP A 102 -0.35 -8.55 -11.07
CA ASP A 102 -1.29 -9.61 -10.69
C ASP A 102 -0.57 -10.80 -10.04
N ARG A 103 0.58 -11.21 -10.61
CA ARG A 103 1.42 -12.26 -10.02
C ARG A 103 2.05 -11.84 -8.70
N TYR A 104 2.52 -10.61 -8.59
CA TYR A 104 3.07 -10.07 -7.34
C TYR A 104 2.04 -10.12 -6.21
N LYS A 105 0.78 -9.72 -6.49
CA LYS A 105 -0.31 -9.82 -5.50
C LYS A 105 -0.55 -11.28 -5.10
N SER A 106 -0.68 -12.16 -6.08
CA SER A 106 -0.96 -13.59 -5.87
C SER A 106 0.15 -14.30 -5.09
N ALA A 107 1.42 -14.09 -5.47
CA ALA A 107 2.57 -14.69 -4.81
C ALA A 107 2.77 -14.14 -3.39
N SER A 108 2.46 -12.86 -3.16
CA SER A 108 2.51 -12.28 -1.81
C SER A 108 1.42 -12.83 -0.89
N ALA A 109 0.21 -13.03 -1.41
CA ALA A 109 -0.88 -13.67 -0.66
C ALA A 109 -0.55 -15.13 -0.32
N GLN A 110 -0.14 -15.93 -1.32
CA GLN A 110 0.26 -17.33 -1.11
C GLN A 110 1.41 -17.47 -0.10
N TYR A 111 2.39 -16.57 -0.18
CA TYR A 111 3.50 -16.54 0.78
C TYR A 111 3.01 -16.29 2.22
N SER A 112 2.10 -15.31 2.40
CA SER A 112 1.52 -15.00 3.72
C SER A 112 0.72 -16.18 4.27
N ASP A 113 -0.11 -16.81 3.42
CA ASP A 113 -0.89 -17.99 3.78
C ASP A 113 0.02 -19.18 4.17
N ASN A 114 1.07 -19.44 3.38
CA ASN A 114 2.02 -20.52 3.64
C ASN A 114 2.77 -20.32 4.96
N TYR A 115 3.18 -19.08 5.26
CA TYR A 115 3.81 -18.75 6.53
C TYR A 115 2.85 -18.99 7.71
N ALA A 116 1.59 -18.56 7.60
CA ALA A 116 0.58 -18.77 8.63
C ALA A 116 0.26 -20.27 8.83
N ILE A 117 0.16 -21.04 7.75
CA ILE A 117 -0.06 -22.49 7.78
C ILE A 117 1.13 -23.20 8.43
N ALA A 118 2.36 -22.83 8.08
CA ALA A 118 3.57 -23.44 8.63
C ALA A 118 3.71 -23.16 10.13
N ALA A 119 3.48 -21.92 10.56
CA ALA A 119 3.43 -21.56 11.98
C ALA A 119 2.39 -22.40 12.73
N LYS A 120 1.18 -22.51 12.18
CA LYS A 120 0.11 -23.34 12.77
C LYS A 120 0.46 -24.83 12.81
N ALA A 121 1.10 -25.37 11.78
CA ALA A 121 1.52 -26.77 11.73
C ALA A 121 2.61 -27.11 12.76
N MET A 122 3.45 -26.13 13.09
CA MET A 122 4.45 -26.22 14.15
C MET A 122 3.86 -26.01 15.56
N GLY A 123 2.54 -25.88 15.70
CA GLY A 123 1.88 -25.63 16.98
C GLY A 123 2.11 -24.22 17.53
N ILE A 124 2.65 -23.32 16.70
CA ILE A 124 2.84 -21.91 17.04
C ILE A 124 1.48 -21.22 16.85
N GLU A 125 0.70 -21.14 17.92
CA GLU A 125 -0.42 -20.22 17.97
C GLU A 125 0.13 -18.82 18.31
N PHE A 126 -0.07 -17.85 17.42
CA PHE A 126 0.35 -16.45 17.63
C PHE A 126 -0.28 -15.78 18.87
N GLN A 127 -1.15 -16.49 19.59
CA GLN A 127 -1.70 -16.09 20.89
C GLN A 127 -0.77 -16.40 22.08
N ASP A 128 0.19 -17.33 21.94
CA ASP A 128 1.11 -17.78 23.01
C ASP A 128 2.50 -17.11 22.96
N LEU A 129 2.66 -16.08 22.10
CA LEU A 129 3.94 -15.44 21.78
C LEU A 129 4.15 -14.04 22.39
N ASP A 130 3.36 -13.67 23.39
CA ASP A 130 3.42 -12.33 24.01
C ASP A 130 4.73 -12.00 24.76
N GLU A 131 5.70 -12.91 24.86
CA GLU A 131 6.86 -12.69 25.72
C GLU A 131 8.13 -12.17 25.04
N PHE A 132 8.20 -12.08 23.71
CA PHE A 132 9.18 -11.21 23.04
C PHE A 132 8.62 -10.62 21.75
N PRO A 133 7.88 -9.50 21.82
CA PRO A 133 7.40 -8.84 20.63
C PRO A 133 8.61 -8.19 19.95
N ASN A 134 9.06 -8.76 18.84
CA ASN A 134 9.66 -7.92 17.81
C ASN A 134 8.49 -7.14 17.19
N LYS A 135 8.04 -6.12 17.92
CA LYS A 135 6.93 -5.24 17.54
C LYS A 135 7.08 -4.74 16.11
N ASP A 136 8.32 -4.53 15.66
CA ASP A 136 8.62 -4.13 14.30
C ASP A 136 8.28 -5.21 13.25
N ALA A 137 8.45 -6.51 13.55
CA ALA A 137 8.08 -7.61 12.65
C ALA A 137 6.56 -7.85 12.61
N GLU A 138 5.87 -7.66 13.74
CA GLU A 138 4.40 -7.67 13.78
C GLU A 138 3.81 -6.53 12.97
N LEU A 139 4.35 -5.31 13.14
CA LEU A 139 3.96 -4.14 12.36
C LEU A 139 4.27 -4.33 10.86
N GLU A 140 5.37 -5.01 10.51
CA GLU A 140 5.69 -5.33 9.12
C GLU A 140 4.69 -6.31 8.51
N ASN A 141 4.29 -7.35 9.25
CA ASN A 141 3.24 -8.28 8.81
C ASN A 141 1.87 -7.59 8.68
N GLN A 142 1.51 -6.70 9.61
CA GLN A 142 0.29 -5.89 9.51
C GLN A 142 0.33 -4.96 8.29
N LEU A 143 1.49 -4.39 7.98
CA LEU A 143 1.69 -3.55 6.80
C LEU A 143 1.56 -4.36 5.50
N ILE A 144 2.02 -5.61 5.47
CA ILE A 144 1.91 -6.52 4.31
C ILE A 144 0.48 -7.03 4.12
N ALA A 145 -0.23 -7.30 5.22
CA ALA A 145 -1.60 -7.83 5.21
C ALA A 145 -2.67 -6.79 4.86
N LEU A 146 -2.32 -5.49 4.84
CA LEU A 146 -3.19 -4.42 4.39
C LEU A 146 -3.61 -4.64 2.92
N ASP A 147 -4.89 -4.97 2.69
CA ASP A 147 -5.47 -5.03 1.35
C ASP A 147 -6.25 -3.73 1.06
N PRO A 148 -5.90 -2.99 -0.02
CA PRO A 148 -6.69 -1.85 -0.47
C PRO A 148 -8.14 -2.16 -0.77
N TYR A 149 -8.46 -3.41 -1.11
CA TYR A 149 -9.84 -3.83 -1.41
C TYR A 149 -10.69 -4.07 -0.16
N ASP A 150 -10.08 -4.10 1.04
CA ASP A 150 -10.81 -4.08 2.32
C ASP A 150 -11.22 -2.65 2.72
N HIS A 151 -10.61 -1.66 2.08
CA HIS A 151 -10.82 -0.25 2.33
C HIS A 151 -11.63 0.25 1.15
N VAL A 152 -12.95 0.32 1.27
CA VAL A 152 -13.83 0.64 0.15
C VAL A 152 -14.71 1.82 0.51
N LYS A 153 -14.77 2.81 -0.37
CA LYS A 153 -15.70 3.92 -0.27
C LYS A 153 -17.13 3.38 -0.46
N PRO A 154 -18.16 4.11 -0.01
CA PRO A 154 -19.56 3.67 -0.17
C PRO A 154 -20.00 3.38 -1.61
N ASP A 155 -19.26 3.88 -2.60
CA ASP A 155 -19.49 3.67 -4.03
C ASP A 155 -18.82 2.39 -4.60
N GLY A 156 -18.16 1.59 -3.76
CA GLY A 156 -17.49 0.36 -4.16
C GLY A 156 -16.08 0.55 -4.72
N THR A 157 -15.56 1.78 -4.76
CA THR A 157 -14.18 2.06 -5.16
C THR A 157 -13.23 1.98 -3.96
N PRO A 158 -11.96 1.55 -4.15
CA PRO A 158 -11.02 1.48 -3.03
C PRO A 158 -10.77 2.86 -2.39
N ASP A 159 -10.88 2.91 -1.06
CA ASP A 159 -10.59 4.03 -0.19
C ASP A 159 -9.11 4.13 0.14
N TRP A 160 -8.35 4.59 -0.86
CA TRP A 160 -6.90 4.74 -0.78
C TRP A 160 -6.45 5.72 0.31
N ASP A 161 -7.27 6.72 0.62
CA ASP A 161 -6.99 7.70 1.69
C ASP A 161 -6.91 6.99 3.05
N ARG A 162 -7.90 6.14 3.31
CA ARG A 162 -7.97 5.35 4.53
C ARG A 162 -6.91 4.26 4.57
N PHE A 163 -6.70 3.56 3.47
CA PHE A 163 -5.64 2.56 3.35
C PHE A 163 -4.24 3.14 3.63
N ASN A 164 -3.92 4.30 3.04
CA ASN A 164 -2.63 4.96 3.25
C ASN A 164 -2.48 5.48 4.67
N ALA A 165 -3.55 6.03 5.26
CA ALA A 165 -3.55 6.45 6.65
C ALA A 165 -3.30 5.27 7.61
N ASP A 166 -3.91 4.11 7.35
CA ASP A 166 -3.72 2.90 8.15
C ASP A 166 -2.30 2.33 7.95
N ALA A 167 -1.77 2.35 6.72
CA ALA A 167 -0.39 1.98 6.43
C ALA A 167 0.63 2.88 7.13
N ASP A 168 0.40 4.19 7.14
CA ASP A 168 1.29 5.17 7.77
C ASP A 168 1.20 5.10 9.29
N ALA A 169 0.01 4.87 9.86
CA ALA A 169 -0.17 4.62 11.29
C ALA A 169 0.60 3.38 11.77
N ILE A 170 0.72 2.34 10.95
CA ILE A 170 1.51 1.15 11.25
C ILE A 170 3.01 1.47 11.18
N LYS A 171 3.47 2.17 10.13
CA LYS A 171 4.89 2.59 10.01
C LYS A 171 5.33 3.55 11.11
N GLU A 172 4.43 4.42 11.57
CA GLU A 172 4.70 5.36 12.66
C GLU A 172 5.01 4.67 13.98
N GLN A 173 4.51 3.45 14.17
CA GLN A 173 4.76 2.64 15.35
C GLN A 173 6.06 1.82 15.28
N MET A 174 6.70 1.75 14.10
CA MET A 174 7.98 1.07 13.91
C MET A 174 9.16 1.89 14.43
N THR A 175 10.23 1.22 14.85
CA THR A 175 11.50 1.90 15.19
C THR A 175 12.07 2.66 13.99
N PRO A 176 12.79 3.78 14.17
CA PRO A 176 13.35 4.55 13.05
C PRO A 176 14.23 3.73 12.11
N ARG A 177 14.99 2.77 12.65
CA ARG A 177 15.83 1.85 11.87
C ARG A 177 14.98 0.89 11.04
N ASN A 178 13.90 0.35 11.60
CA ASN A 178 13.07 -0.61 10.87
C ASN A 178 12.08 0.08 9.93
N ARG A 179 11.59 1.27 10.27
CA ARG A 179 10.90 2.17 9.33
C ARG A 179 11.79 2.48 8.14
N GLN A 180 13.02 2.93 8.38
CA GLN A 180 14.00 3.19 7.33
C GLN A 180 14.38 1.90 6.59
N ALA A 181 14.39 0.73 7.23
CA ALA A 181 14.62 -0.55 6.57
C ALA A 181 13.41 -1.02 5.76
N VAL A 182 12.17 -0.76 6.16
CA VAL A 182 10.97 -1.07 5.38
C VAL A 182 10.85 -0.11 4.19
N GLU A 183 11.22 1.15 4.40
CA GLU A 183 11.31 2.18 3.36
C GLU A 183 12.45 1.89 2.36
N ASN A 184 13.63 1.45 2.84
CA ASN A 184 14.83 1.22 2.01
C ASN A 184 15.01 -0.23 1.52
N LYS A 185 14.60 -1.26 2.27
CA LYS A 185 14.63 -2.70 1.91
C LYS A 185 13.32 -3.17 1.28
N ARG A 186 12.41 -2.24 0.90
CA ARG A 186 11.17 -2.54 0.16
C ARG A 186 11.39 -3.50 -1.02
N PHE A 187 12.62 -3.60 -1.53
CA PHE A 187 13.03 -4.45 -2.67
C PHE A 187 14.32 -5.27 -2.44
N ASN A 188 14.66 -5.68 -1.21
CA ASN A 188 15.90 -6.44 -0.97
C ASN A 188 15.79 -7.91 -1.45
N VAL A 189 15.70 -8.09 -2.77
CA VAL A 189 15.64 -9.35 -3.50
C VAL A 189 16.98 -9.65 -4.15
N ALA A 190 17.30 -10.93 -4.35
CA ALA A 190 18.61 -11.31 -4.89
C ALA A 190 18.78 -10.96 -6.39
N ASP A 191 17.68 -10.88 -7.14
CA ASP A 191 17.69 -10.60 -8.58
C ASP A 191 17.57 -9.09 -8.88
N PRO A 192 18.59 -8.46 -9.53
CA PRO A 192 18.57 -7.03 -9.81
C PRO A 192 17.43 -6.57 -10.74
N ARG A 193 16.92 -7.44 -11.62
CA ARG A 193 15.79 -7.09 -12.51
C ARG A 193 14.47 -7.10 -11.76
N LEU A 194 14.31 -8.06 -10.84
CA LEU A 194 13.16 -8.09 -9.95
C LEU A 194 13.16 -6.86 -9.04
N GLU A 195 14.32 -6.52 -8.45
CA GLU A 195 14.49 -5.33 -7.63
C GLU A 195 14.05 -4.07 -8.38
N GLU A 196 14.57 -3.87 -9.60
CA GLU A 196 14.26 -2.69 -10.40
C GLU A 196 12.78 -2.63 -10.81
N THR A 197 12.19 -3.77 -11.17
CA THR A 197 10.77 -3.84 -11.51
C THR A 197 9.88 -3.48 -10.32
N LEU A 198 10.22 -3.97 -9.13
CA LEU A 198 9.50 -3.65 -7.91
C LEU A 198 9.65 -2.17 -7.53
N ARG A 199 10.86 -1.60 -7.67
CA ARG A 199 11.12 -0.17 -7.44
C ARG A 199 10.27 0.71 -8.35
N ARG A 200 10.26 0.43 -9.65
CA ARG A 200 9.47 1.18 -10.65
C ARG A 200 7.97 1.04 -10.40
N ARG A 201 7.50 -0.16 -10.04
CA ARG A 201 6.10 -0.39 -9.64
C ARG A 201 5.71 0.43 -8.41
N ALA A 202 6.55 0.47 -7.38
CA ALA A 202 6.28 1.25 -6.20
C ALA A 202 6.29 2.75 -6.48
N GLY A 203 7.23 3.24 -7.30
CA GLY A 203 7.21 4.63 -7.76
C GLY A 203 5.89 4.98 -8.48
N ALA A 204 5.35 4.06 -9.28
CA ALA A 204 4.03 4.24 -9.90
C ALA A 204 2.88 4.23 -8.86
N ILE A 205 2.94 3.37 -7.84
CA ILE A 205 1.95 3.33 -6.74
C ILE A 205 1.94 4.66 -5.98
N ASP A 206 3.12 5.13 -5.57
CA ASP A 206 3.27 6.33 -4.74
C ASP A 206 2.75 7.60 -5.47
N LEU A 207 2.64 7.55 -6.81
CA LEU A 207 2.09 8.61 -7.65
C LEU A 207 0.58 8.52 -7.91
N LEU A 208 -0.08 7.41 -7.59
CA LEU A 208 -1.53 7.26 -7.80
C LEU A 208 -2.34 8.26 -6.97
N GLN A 209 -1.97 8.44 -5.70
CA GLN A 209 -2.66 9.36 -4.82
C GLN A 209 -2.54 10.81 -5.32
N PRO A 210 -1.32 11.35 -5.59
CA PRO A 210 -1.17 12.64 -6.26
C PRO A 210 -1.93 12.78 -7.58
N TYR A 211 -2.01 11.69 -8.37
CA TYR A 211 -2.75 11.69 -9.63
C TYR A 211 -4.26 11.89 -9.42
N PHE A 212 -4.87 11.17 -8.47
CA PHE A 212 -6.30 11.31 -8.15
C PHE A 212 -6.64 12.58 -7.39
N ASP A 213 -5.68 13.13 -6.64
CA ASP A 213 -5.84 14.40 -5.92
C ASP A 213 -5.58 15.63 -6.79
N ALA A 214 -4.93 15.45 -7.93
CA ALA A 214 -4.72 16.54 -8.87
C ALA A 214 -6.08 17.12 -9.31
N PRO A 215 -6.32 18.42 -9.07
CA PRO A 215 -7.61 19.06 -9.35
C PRO A 215 -7.84 19.18 -10.85
N LYS A 216 -9.05 18.87 -11.35
CA LYS A 216 -9.44 18.99 -12.76
C LYS A 216 -9.36 20.42 -13.28
N TYR A 217 -9.53 21.41 -12.40
CA TYR A 217 -9.63 22.82 -12.76
C TYR A 217 -8.48 23.65 -12.17
N LYS A 218 -7.93 24.57 -12.96
CA LYS A 218 -6.81 25.42 -12.57
C LYS A 218 -7.17 26.31 -11.38
N GLY A 219 -6.28 26.32 -10.38
CA GLY A 219 -6.42 27.18 -9.21
C GLY A 219 -7.53 26.78 -8.25
N LEU A 220 -8.18 25.61 -8.45
CA LEU A 220 -9.16 25.05 -7.54
C LEU A 220 -8.55 23.91 -6.71
N THR A 221 -9.01 23.79 -5.47
CA THR A 221 -8.84 22.60 -4.64
C THR A 221 -9.83 21.51 -5.08
N LYS A 222 -9.63 20.26 -4.63
CA LYS A 222 -10.54 19.14 -4.91
C LYS A 222 -11.97 19.39 -4.40
N ALA A 223 -12.11 19.98 -3.21
CA ALA A 223 -13.42 20.36 -2.67
C ALA A 223 -14.10 21.47 -3.49
N GLU A 224 -13.34 22.43 -4.01
CA GLU A 224 -13.88 23.47 -4.90
C GLU A 224 -14.27 22.90 -6.27
N GLU A 225 -13.52 21.92 -6.79
CA GLU A 225 -13.87 21.19 -8.01
C GLU A 225 -15.22 20.50 -7.89
N GLU A 226 -15.48 19.80 -6.78
CA GLU A 226 -16.76 19.15 -6.51
C GLU A 226 -17.92 20.16 -6.50
N GLN A 227 -17.69 21.37 -5.99
CA GLN A 227 -18.69 22.45 -6.03
C GLN A 227 -18.96 22.93 -7.46
N VAL A 228 -17.94 23.00 -8.32
CA VAL A 228 -18.12 23.32 -9.75
C VAL A 228 -18.94 22.24 -10.44
N ASP A 229 -18.61 20.96 -10.21
CA ASP A 229 -19.30 19.83 -10.83
C ASP A 229 -20.77 19.76 -10.35
N ALA A 230 -21.03 19.94 -9.05
CA ALA A 230 -22.37 20.02 -8.49
C ALA A 230 -23.18 21.20 -9.05
N LEU A 231 -22.55 22.37 -9.20
CA LEU A 231 -23.18 23.55 -9.79
C LEU A 231 -23.56 23.32 -11.26
N ILE A 232 -22.73 22.58 -12.01
CA ILE A 232 -23.02 22.19 -13.40
C ILE A 232 -24.26 21.29 -13.49
N VAL A 233 -24.36 20.30 -12.60
CA VAL A 233 -25.53 19.41 -12.52
C VAL A 233 -26.79 20.20 -12.17
N LEU A 234 -26.73 21.05 -11.14
CA LEU A 234 -27.85 21.90 -10.75
C LEU A 234 -28.32 22.80 -11.91
N ALA A 235 -27.40 23.37 -12.68
CA ALA A 235 -27.75 24.20 -13.82
C ALA A 235 -28.46 23.41 -14.94
N ASP A 236 -28.13 22.12 -15.11
CA ASP A 236 -28.84 21.24 -16.03
C ASP A 236 -30.25 20.89 -15.56
N GLU A 237 -30.43 20.65 -14.26
CA GLU A 237 -31.73 20.43 -13.65
C GLU A 237 -32.64 21.66 -13.80
N VAL A 238 -32.12 22.85 -13.47
CA VAL A 238 -32.84 24.12 -13.63
C VAL A 238 -33.22 24.34 -15.10
N ARG A 239 -32.31 24.04 -16.03
CA ARG A 239 -32.60 24.11 -17.47
C ARG A 239 -33.72 23.12 -17.86
N GLY A 240 -33.69 21.90 -17.33
CA GLY A 240 -34.76 20.92 -17.52
C GLY A 240 -36.12 21.44 -17.06
N LEU A 241 -36.18 22.01 -15.85
CA LEU A 241 -37.40 22.61 -15.29
C LEU A 241 -37.91 23.81 -16.10
N LEU A 242 -37.01 24.67 -16.58
CA LEU A 242 -37.38 25.80 -17.44
C LEU A 242 -37.90 25.31 -18.79
N SER A 243 -37.29 24.27 -19.36
CA SER A 243 -37.74 23.66 -20.60
C SER A 243 -39.15 23.09 -20.49
N LEU A 244 -39.51 22.48 -19.35
CA LEU A 244 -40.89 22.02 -19.08
C LEU A 244 -41.91 23.17 -19.07
N LYS A 245 -41.46 24.39 -18.75
CA LYS A 245 -42.27 25.61 -18.80
C LYS A 245 -42.21 26.33 -20.15
N GLY A 246 -41.61 25.71 -21.18
CA GLY A 246 -41.46 26.30 -22.51
C GLY A 246 -40.35 27.35 -22.62
N ILE A 247 -39.49 27.49 -21.61
CA ILE A 247 -38.41 28.48 -21.57
C ILE A 247 -37.07 27.79 -21.87
N SER A 248 -36.43 28.18 -22.98
CA SER A 248 -35.10 27.67 -23.35
C SER A 248 -33.99 28.61 -22.88
N VAL A 249 -33.11 28.12 -22.01
CA VAL A 249 -31.95 28.87 -21.49
C VAL A 249 -30.70 27.99 -21.56
N SER A 250 -29.60 28.53 -22.09
CA SER A 250 -28.30 27.84 -22.08
C SER A 250 -27.67 27.86 -20.68
N ARG A 251 -26.92 26.82 -20.31
CA ARG A 251 -26.18 26.74 -19.05
C ARG A 251 -25.34 28.00 -18.77
N GLY A 252 -24.62 28.49 -19.78
CA GLY A 252 -23.82 29.71 -19.66
C GLY A 252 -24.62 30.98 -19.34
N LYS A 253 -25.89 31.08 -19.76
CA LYS A 253 -26.76 32.21 -19.39
C LYS A 253 -27.20 32.12 -17.92
N LEU A 254 -27.40 30.93 -17.39
CA LEU A 254 -27.70 30.73 -15.96
C LEU A 254 -26.52 31.17 -15.11
N PHE A 255 -25.29 30.75 -15.45
CA PHE A 255 -24.09 31.18 -14.74
C PHE A 255 -23.80 32.67 -14.90
N GLU A 256 -24.03 33.24 -16.09
CA GLU A 256 -23.92 34.69 -16.29
C GLU A 256 -24.90 35.47 -15.39
N PHE A 257 -26.12 34.97 -15.24
CA PHE A 257 -27.11 35.54 -14.32
C PHE A 257 -26.65 35.44 -12.86
N MET A 258 -26.13 34.28 -12.44
CA MET A 258 -25.59 34.09 -11.09
C MET A 258 -24.43 35.05 -10.79
N LEU A 259 -23.49 35.21 -11.74
CA LEU A 259 -22.38 36.15 -11.61
C LEU A 259 -22.86 37.60 -11.49
N LYS A 260 -23.80 38.03 -12.33
CA LYS A 260 -24.36 39.39 -12.27
C LYS A 260 -25.17 39.64 -11.01
N GLY A 261 -25.85 38.61 -10.50
CA GLY A 261 -26.63 38.67 -9.27
C GLY A 261 -25.82 38.50 -7.99
N GLY A 262 -24.51 38.22 -8.07
CA GLY A 262 -23.68 37.94 -6.91
C GLY A 262 -24.08 36.66 -6.16
N VAL A 263 -24.60 35.66 -6.87
CA VAL A 263 -25.09 34.40 -6.28
C VAL A 263 -24.02 33.32 -6.40
N GLY A 264 -23.59 32.78 -5.25
CA GLY A 264 -22.56 31.75 -5.16
C GLY A 264 -21.14 32.30 -5.11
N ASP A 265 -20.15 31.43 -4.91
CA ASP A 265 -18.75 31.81 -4.89
C ASP A 265 -18.29 32.23 -6.32
N PRO A 266 -17.76 33.45 -6.52
CA PRO A 266 -17.35 33.95 -7.83
C PRO A 266 -16.34 33.05 -8.55
N LYS A 267 -15.44 32.40 -7.82
CA LYS A 267 -14.41 31.49 -8.35
C LYS A 267 -15.05 30.23 -8.93
N ILE A 268 -16.01 29.65 -8.22
CA ILE A 268 -16.75 28.45 -8.63
C ILE A 268 -17.65 28.76 -9.83
N VAL A 269 -18.45 29.82 -9.73
CA VAL A 269 -19.42 30.18 -10.77
C VAL A 269 -18.71 30.64 -12.05
N SER A 270 -17.59 31.37 -11.96
CA SER A 270 -16.80 31.75 -13.13
C SER A 270 -16.16 30.55 -13.83
N THR A 271 -15.66 29.57 -13.07
CA THR A 271 -15.14 28.32 -13.62
C THR A 271 -16.24 27.54 -14.35
N ALA A 272 -17.40 27.37 -13.72
CA ALA A 272 -18.57 26.73 -14.34
C ALA A 272 -19.05 27.47 -15.60
N PHE A 273 -19.02 28.81 -15.57
CA PHE A 273 -19.33 29.66 -16.73
C PHE A 273 -18.38 29.38 -17.90
N VAL A 274 -17.06 29.37 -17.67
CA VAL A 274 -16.08 29.09 -18.72
C VAL A 274 -16.22 27.65 -19.24
N LEU A 275 -16.45 26.68 -18.37
CA LEU A 275 -16.70 25.28 -18.76
C LEU A 275 -17.96 25.12 -19.64
N SER A 276 -18.96 25.97 -19.47
CA SER A 276 -20.16 25.98 -20.32
C SER A 276 -19.90 26.44 -21.77
N LYS A 277 -18.71 26.98 -22.05
CA LYS A 277 -18.31 27.51 -23.36
C LYS A 277 -17.26 26.61 -23.99
N ARG A 278 -17.65 25.78 -24.95
CA ARG A 278 -16.79 24.77 -25.57
C ARG A 278 -15.44 25.33 -26.07
N ASN A 279 -15.46 26.51 -26.70
CA ASN A 279 -14.30 27.17 -27.30
C ASN A 279 -13.25 27.66 -26.29
N ILE A 280 -13.62 27.92 -25.04
CA ILE A 280 -12.70 28.44 -24.02
C ILE A 280 -12.61 27.54 -22.77
N SER A 281 -13.36 26.45 -22.73
CA SER A 281 -13.38 25.50 -21.60
C SER A 281 -11.99 24.95 -21.23
N HIS A 282 -11.10 24.78 -22.22
CA HIS A 282 -9.73 24.31 -22.00
C HIS A 282 -8.88 25.29 -21.17
N LEU A 283 -9.24 26.58 -21.11
CA LEU A 283 -8.47 27.58 -20.38
C LEU A 283 -8.48 27.33 -18.87
N VAL A 284 -9.58 26.80 -18.34
CA VAL A 284 -9.77 26.51 -16.91
C VAL A 284 -9.48 25.07 -16.53
N LYS A 285 -9.28 24.16 -17.49
CA LYS A 285 -8.86 22.78 -17.22
C LYS A 285 -7.38 22.72 -16.91
N THR A 286 -6.99 21.91 -15.94
CA THR A 286 -5.57 21.70 -15.63
C THR A 286 -4.88 20.81 -16.67
N THR A 287 -3.55 20.88 -16.72
CA THR A 287 -2.69 19.88 -17.37
C THR A 287 -1.99 18.97 -16.36
N THR A 288 -2.19 19.16 -15.04
CA THR A 288 -1.43 18.46 -13.98
C THR A 288 -1.41 16.94 -14.16
N ARG A 289 -2.57 16.30 -14.35
CA ARG A 289 -2.64 14.83 -14.55
C ARG A 289 -1.90 14.39 -15.80
N ARG A 290 -2.07 15.11 -16.92
CA ARG A 290 -1.32 14.87 -18.15
C ARG A 290 0.18 14.97 -17.88
N ASP A 291 0.63 16.08 -17.30
CA ASP A 291 2.05 16.35 -17.06
C ASP A 291 2.68 15.30 -16.13
N MET A 292 1.95 14.85 -15.10
CA MET A 292 2.36 13.74 -14.22
C MET A 292 2.56 12.43 -15.01
N VAL A 293 1.63 12.10 -15.92
CA VAL A 293 1.69 10.89 -16.74
C VAL A 293 2.86 10.93 -17.74
N PHE A 294 3.14 12.09 -18.32
CA PHE A 294 4.29 12.27 -19.21
C PHE A 294 5.63 12.32 -18.47
N ALA A 295 5.65 12.75 -17.21
CA ALA A 295 6.85 12.69 -16.37
C ALA A 295 7.11 11.27 -15.84
N ASN A 296 6.07 10.46 -15.66
CA ASN A 296 6.14 9.14 -15.03
C ASN A 296 5.42 8.07 -15.88
N PRO A 297 6.01 7.62 -17.00
CA PRO A 297 5.37 6.66 -17.91
C PRO A 297 5.10 5.28 -17.27
N ASP A 298 5.74 4.98 -16.14
CA ASP A 298 5.52 3.74 -15.38
C ASP A 298 4.09 3.69 -14.79
N LEU A 299 3.47 4.84 -14.52
CA LEU A 299 2.04 4.92 -14.16
C LEU A 299 1.18 4.21 -15.20
N VAL A 300 1.36 4.53 -16.48
CA VAL A 300 0.60 3.90 -17.57
C VAL A 300 0.95 2.43 -17.76
N THR A 301 2.22 2.06 -17.51
CA THR A 301 2.69 0.68 -17.63
C THR A 301 2.01 -0.23 -16.62
N PHE A 302 1.86 0.20 -15.36
CA PHE A 302 1.21 -0.60 -14.31
C PHE A 302 -0.29 -0.33 -14.17
N TYR A 303 -0.77 0.85 -14.56
CA TYR A 303 -2.14 1.32 -14.37
C TYR A 303 -2.74 1.85 -15.67
N SER A 304 -3.18 0.92 -16.54
CA SER A 304 -3.70 1.26 -17.87
C SER A 304 -4.87 2.25 -17.89
N PHE A 305 -5.68 2.35 -16.84
CA PHE A 305 -6.76 3.34 -16.77
C PHE A 305 -6.25 4.77 -16.89
N VAL A 306 -5.04 5.05 -16.38
CA VAL A 306 -4.38 6.36 -16.46
C VAL A 306 -4.17 6.79 -17.91
N PHE A 307 -3.94 5.84 -18.81
CA PHE A 307 -3.81 6.10 -20.24
C PHE A 307 -5.16 6.49 -20.86
N TYR A 308 -6.24 5.81 -20.48
CA TYR A 308 -7.58 6.08 -21.01
C TYR A 308 -8.21 7.37 -20.46
N ASP A 309 -7.69 7.89 -19.35
CA ASP A 309 -8.04 9.22 -18.83
C ASP A 309 -7.45 10.37 -19.66
N LEU A 310 -6.39 10.12 -20.45
CA LEU A 310 -5.80 11.11 -21.33
C LEU A 310 -6.71 11.41 -22.54
N SER A 311 -6.56 12.60 -23.12
CA SER A 311 -7.21 12.92 -24.39
C SER A 311 -6.66 12.03 -25.53
N GLU A 312 -7.40 11.84 -26.62
CA GLU A 312 -6.93 11.05 -27.78
C GLU A 312 -5.59 11.57 -28.32
N GLU A 313 -5.42 12.89 -28.41
CA GLU A 313 -4.16 13.53 -28.84
C GLU A 313 -3.01 13.25 -27.86
N ASP A 314 -3.28 13.29 -26.55
CA ASP A 314 -2.29 12.97 -25.52
C ASP A 314 -1.95 11.47 -25.51
N GLN A 315 -2.93 10.59 -25.79
CA GLN A 315 -2.72 9.15 -25.93
C GLN A 315 -1.79 8.84 -27.11
N GLU A 316 -2.04 9.45 -28.27
CA GLU A 316 -1.16 9.35 -29.45
C GLU A 316 0.24 9.87 -29.14
N THR A 317 0.34 11.02 -28.48
CA THR A 317 1.61 11.64 -28.12
C THR A 317 2.38 10.79 -27.11
N TRP A 318 1.69 10.18 -26.14
CA TRP A 318 2.27 9.27 -25.17
C TRP A 318 2.80 8.00 -25.85
N LEU A 319 2.00 7.38 -26.73
CA LEU A 319 2.42 6.20 -27.49
C LEU A 319 3.61 6.52 -28.41
N ALA A 320 3.61 7.67 -29.09
CA ALA A 320 4.73 8.09 -29.92
C ALA A 320 6.01 8.29 -29.11
N ARG A 321 5.90 8.76 -27.87
CA ARG A 321 7.06 9.05 -27.02
C ARG A 321 7.61 7.82 -26.28
N PHE A 322 6.74 6.92 -25.85
CA PHE A 322 7.12 5.86 -24.90
C PHE A 322 6.90 4.44 -25.42
N SER A 323 6.13 4.22 -26.49
CA SER A 323 5.90 2.87 -27.00
C SER A 323 7.17 2.28 -27.63
N PRO A 324 7.50 0.99 -27.39
CA PRO A 324 8.64 0.32 -28.03
C PRO A 324 8.60 0.38 -29.57
N ARG A 325 7.42 0.54 -30.18
CA ARG A 325 7.26 0.66 -31.64
C ARG A 325 7.75 1.99 -32.22
N SER A 326 7.81 3.07 -31.45
CA SER A 326 8.36 4.35 -31.94
C SER A 326 9.89 4.37 -31.95
N ALA A 327 10.55 3.47 -31.21
CA ALA A 327 12.00 3.25 -31.30
C ALA A 327 12.43 2.54 -32.60
N ILE A 328 11.54 1.75 -33.23
CA ILE A 328 11.83 1.03 -34.48
C ILE A 328 11.52 1.90 -35.72
N GLY A 329 10.79 3.01 -35.56
CA GLY A 329 10.31 3.85 -36.67
C GLY A 329 11.12 5.11 -37.00
N LEU A 330 12.14 5.46 -36.21
CA LEU A 330 12.94 6.68 -36.39
C LEU A 330 14.31 6.48 -37.05
N GLU A 331 14.74 5.23 -37.31
CA GLU A 331 15.96 4.95 -38.09
C GLU A 331 15.74 4.95 -39.63
N ALA A 332 14.51 5.13 -40.12
CA ALA A 332 14.22 5.10 -41.56
C ALA A 332 14.30 6.47 -42.28
N LYS A 333 15.01 7.45 -41.72
CA LYS A 333 15.37 8.70 -42.42
C LYS A 333 16.81 9.11 -42.13
N ALA A 334 17.78 8.27 -42.49
CA ALA A 334 19.10 8.78 -42.83
C ALA A 334 18.98 9.61 -44.13
N PRO A 335 19.53 10.84 -44.19
CA PRO A 335 19.51 11.62 -45.42
C PRO A 335 20.29 10.89 -46.50
N ARG A 336 19.71 10.80 -47.70
CA ARG A 336 20.47 10.42 -48.90
C ARG A 336 21.58 11.46 -49.06
N LEU A 337 22.82 11.01 -48.89
CA LEU A 337 23.96 11.75 -49.43
C LEU A 337 23.80 11.70 -50.95
N GLU A 338 23.53 12.86 -51.54
CA GLU A 338 23.66 13.07 -52.98
C GLU A 338 25.15 12.85 -53.33
N GLU A 339 25.38 12.00 -54.31
CA GLU A 339 26.68 11.72 -54.90
C GLU A 339 27.17 12.97 -55.67
N GLU A 340 28.38 13.44 -55.36
CA GLU A 340 29.30 14.09 -56.30
C GLU A 340 30.59 13.27 -56.41
#